data_AF-B4G867-F1
#
_entry.id   AF-B4G867-F1
#
_cell.length_a   1.000
_cell.length_b   1.000
_cell.length_c   1.000
_cell.angle_alpha   90.00
_cell.angle_beta   90.00
_cell.angle_gamma   90.00
#
_symmetry.space_group_name_H-M   'P 1'
#
loop_
_entity.id
_entity.type
_entity.pdbx_description
1 polymer ?
#
loop_
_entity_poly.entity_id
_entity_poly.type
_entity_poly.pdbx_seq_one_letter_code
_entity_poly.pdbx_strand_id
1 'polypeptide(L)'
;MGKTIIRAANLTAIRWAHAVNSQQLLDEALAGDIEFIEADIVLGKLSGGDGDDMPVMAHPPANVSDLTLQAFLNQIKDFNDLHEGNEKGVKLDFKSIDVFEGSLDILDATIPSMSYPIWINADIISGPVDQNKTVPVDPNRFFAGCMRYKQAVLSIGWTTNWGAEFREGEYTKDQCDAMVETLAFNNVLSTGQGITFPVRAGIAANSEEQLHKLVAAVNETNESTLTIWSSDGDYVDVEKLRKLIFGFGVERVYLDVPEELAAKLDLGNAGNGAGTFNSLVSFSFISLCFYAFSSWLKQ
;
A
#
# COMPACT_ATOMS: atom_id res chain seq x y z
N MET A 1 -10.29 23.89 -4.37
CA MET A 1 -11.35 23.02 -4.95
C MET A 1 -10.72 21.67 -5.16
N GLY A 2 -11.11 20.67 -4.37
CA GLY A 2 -10.54 19.33 -4.49
C GLY A 2 -10.98 18.69 -5.80
N LYS A 3 -10.02 18.16 -6.58
CA LYS A 3 -10.34 17.18 -7.63
C LYS A 3 -11.10 16.05 -6.93
N THR A 4 -12.35 15.82 -7.31
CA THR A 4 -13.10 14.62 -6.97
C THR A 4 -12.24 13.43 -7.38
N ILE A 5 -11.77 12.63 -6.43
CA ILE A 5 -11.08 11.37 -6.74
C ILE A 5 -12.12 10.50 -7.44
N ILE A 6 -12.03 10.40 -8.77
CA ILE A 6 -12.77 9.37 -9.50
C ILE A 6 -12.20 8.06 -8.97
N ARG A 7 -12.98 7.35 -8.16
CA ARG A 7 -12.61 5.98 -7.77
C ARG A 7 -12.41 5.22 -9.07
N ALA A 8 -11.19 4.71 -9.28
CA ALA A 8 -10.93 3.82 -10.40
C ALA A 8 -11.90 2.63 -10.25
N ALA A 9 -12.62 2.31 -11.33
CA ALA A 9 -13.59 1.22 -11.33
C ALA A 9 -12.93 -0.14 -11.05
N ASN A 10 -11.61 -0.22 -11.25
CA ASN A 10 -10.81 -1.42 -11.03
C ASN A 10 -9.40 -1.01 -10.61
N LEU A 11 -9.09 -1.15 -9.32
CA LEU A 11 -7.77 -0.86 -8.74
C LEU A 11 -6.75 -1.96 -9.06
N THR A 12 -7.20 -3.18 -9.39
CA THR A 12 -6.30 -4.28 -9.79
C THR A 12 -5.70 -4.10 -11.19
N ALA A 13 -6.17 -3.09 -11.94
CA ALA A 13 -5.64 -2.71 -13.25
C ALA A 13 -4.56 -1.62 -13.16
N ILE A 14 -4.34 -1.02 -11.99
CA ILE A 14 -3.26 -0.05 -11.76
C ILE A 14 -1.92 -0.78 -11.82
N ARG A 15 -1.01 -0.30 -12.66
CA ARG A 15 0.30 -0.92 -12.88
C ARG A 15 1.37 -0.24 -12.04
N TRP A 16 2.26 -1.09 -11.54
CA TRP A 16 3.30 -0.73 -10.60
C TRP A 16 4.66 -0.95 -11.25
N ALA A 17 5.57 0.01 -11.07
CA ALA A 17 6.99 -0.26 -11.11
C ALA A 17 7.43 -0.58 -9.67
N HIS A 18 7.77 -1.84 -9.42
CA HIS A 18 8.14 -2.35 -8.10
C HIS A 18 9.66 -2.23 -7.87
N ALA A 19 10.07 -1.95 -6.63
CA ALA A 19 11.47 -1.91 -6.19
C ALA A 19 12.37 -1.00 -7.05
N VAL A 20 11.89 0.22 -7.35
CA VAL A 20 12.59 1.23 -8.17
C VAL A 20 13.74 1.88 -7.40
N ASN A 21 14.79 1.09 -7.19
CA ASN A 21 15.86 1.34 -6.22
C ASN A 21 17.18 1.84 -6.85
N SER A 22 17.13 2.36 -8.08
CA SER A 22 18.31 2.93 -8.75
C SER A 22 17.90 4.01 -9.75
N GLN A 23 18.84 4.84 -10.16
CA GLN A 23 18.59 5.86 -11.18
C GLN A 23 18.10 5.24 -12.49
N GLN A 24 18.71 4.13 -12.91
CA GLN A 24 18.30 3.41 -14.12
C GLN A 24 16.83 2.97 -14.03
N LEU A 25 16.42 2.35 -12.91
CA LEU A 25 15.05 1.88 -12.74
C LEU A 25 14.06 3.06 -12.70
N LEU A 26 14.45 4.19 -12.11
CA LEU A 26 13.62 5.39 -12.11
C LEU A 26 13.39 5.92 -13.52
N ASP A 27 14.45 6.00 -14.33
CA ASP A 27 14.35 6.44 -15.73
C ASP A 27 13.40 5.53 -16.53
N GLU A 28 13.52 4.21 -16.34
CA GLU A 28 12.65 3.20 -16.95
C GLU A 28 11.19 3.35 -16.49
N ALA A 29 10.95 3.55 -15.19
CA ALA A 29 9.61 3.71 -14.62
C ALA A 29 8.92 5.00 -15.10
N LEU A 30 9.65 6.10 -15.19
CA LEU A 30 9.11 7.38 -15.69
C LEU A 30 8.76 7.31 -17.18
N ALA A 31 9.58 6.62 -17.98
CA ALA A 31 9.29 6.37 -19.39
C ALA A 31 8.19 5.32 -19.61
N GLY A 32 7.92 4.49 -18.60
CA GLY A 32 7.01 3.36 -18.66
C GLY A 32 5.54 3.74 -18.65
N ASP A 33 4.73 2.87 -19.25
CA ASP A 33 3.28 2.90 -19.16
C ASP A 33 2.87 2.21 -17.85
N ILE A 34 2.98 2.96 -16.75
CA ILE A 34 2.67 2.57 -15.37
C ILE A 34 2.00 3.73 -14.64
N GLU A 35 1.25 3.46 -13.59
CA GLU A 35 0.55 4.49 -12.81
C GLU A 35 1.21 4.77 -11.45
N PHE A 36 1.92 3.79 -10.88
CA PHE A 36 2.57 3.92 -9.57
C PHE A 36 4.03 3.46 -9.60
N ILE A 37 4.86 4.18 -8.86
CA ILE A 37 6.27 3.84 -8.62
C ILE A 37 6.41 3.52 -7.13
N GLU A 38 6.85 2.31 -6.82
CA GLU A 38 7.19 1.86 -5.48
C GLU A 38 8.71 1.74 -5.37
N ALA A 39 9.26 2.19 -4.24
CA ALA A 39 10.69 2.05 -4.00
C ALA A 39 11.02 1.99 -2.51
N ASP A 40 12.06 1.22 -2.22
CA ASP A 40 12.56 0.94 -0.89
C ASP A 40 13.55 2.02 -0.44
N ILE A 41 13.46 2.40 0.83
CA ILE A 41 14.27 3.47 1.40
C ILE A 41 15.02 2.91 2.62
N VAL A 42 16.34 3.06 2.57
CA VAL A 42 17.25 2.68 3.66
C VAL A 42 18.15 3.85 4.03
N LEU A 43 18.67 3.81 5.25
CA LEU A 43 19.75 4.69 5.67
C LEU A 43 21.06 4.14 5.10
N GLY A 44 21.73 4.91 4.27
CA GLY A 44 22.85 4.41 3.48
C GLY A 44 23.65 5.51 2.79
N LYS A 45 24.45 5.15 1.79
CA LYS A 45 25.37 6.08 1.12
C LYS A 45 25.13 6.18 -0.37
N LEU A 46 25.44 7.35 -0.92
CA LEU A 46 25.53 7.52 -2.36
C LEU A 46 26.79 6.83 -2.89
N SER A 47 26.68 6.14 -4.04
CA SER A 47 27.79 5.48 -4.72
C SER A 47 28.97 6.42 -4.92
N GLY A 48 30.16 6.02 -4.43
CA GLY A 48 31.37 6.82 -4.54
C GLY A 48 31.45 8.04 -3.61
N GLY A 49 30.51 8.19 -2.68
CA GLY A 49 30.53 9.24 -1.65
C GLY A 49 31.17 8.76 -0.34
N ASP A 50 32.00 9.62 0.25
CA ASP A 50 32.59 9.42 1.59
C ASP A 50 31.76 10.09 2.72
N GLY A 51 30.53 10.51 2.41
CA GLY A 51 29.67 11.26 3.33
C GLY A 51 29.03 10.43 4.44
N ASP A 52 28.28 11.13 5.29
CA ASP A 52 27.39 10.54 6.31
C ASP A 52 26.25 9.76 5.65
N ASP A 53 25.67 8.84 6.41
CA ASP A 53 24.52 8.08 5.94
C ASP A 53 23.31 9.01 5.75
N MET A 54 22.55 8.77 4.69
CA MET A 54 21.36 9.53 4.29
C MET A 54 20.29 8.59 3.72
N PRO A 55 19.03 9.05 3.59
CA PRO A 55 17.99 8.27 2.92
C PRO A 55 18.31 8.06 1.43
N VAL A 56 18.47 6.79 1.05
CA VAL A 56 18.76 6.37 -0.33
C VAL A 56 17.79 5.29 -0.79
N MET A 57 17.57 5.22 -2.10
CA MET A 57 16.69 4.21 -2.71
C MET A 57 17.45 2.88 -2.78
N ALA A 58 17.13 1.92 -1.92
CA ALA A 58 17.76 0.59 -1.90
C ALA A 58 16.97 -0.39 -1.02
N HIS A 59 17.03 -1.67 -1.36
CA HIS A 59 16.45 -2.74 -0.55
C HIS A 59 17.55 -3.47 0.27
N PRO A 60 17.35 -3.73 1.58
CA PRO A 60 18.29 -4.50 2.38
C PRO A 60 18.64 -5.87 1.76
N PRO A 61 19.90 -6.33 1.88
CA PRO A 61 20.98 -5.75 2.68
C PRO A 61 21.74 -4.62 1.97
N ALA A 62 21.33 -4.21 0.77
CA ALA A 62 21.97 -3.08 0.10
C ALA A 62 21.66 -1.78 0.84
N ASN A 63 22.71 -0.98 1.06
CA ASN A 63 22.64 0.35 1.68
C ASN A 63 23.51 1.35 0.91
N VAL A 64 23.89 1.03 -0.33
CA VAL A 64 24.58 1.93 -1.25
C VAL A 64 23.73 2.01 -2.50
N SER A 65 23.43 3.22 -2.94
CA SER A 65 22.63 3.48 -4.13
C SER A 65 23.25 4.60 -4.96
N ASP A 66 22.93 4.68 -6.24
CA ASP A 66 23.20 5.85 -7.07
C ASP A 66 22.10 6.93 -6.96
N LEU A 67 21.05 6.67 -6.17
CA LEU A 67 19.87 7.52 -6.07
C LEU A 67 19.49 7.82 -4.62
N THR A 68 19.48 9.10 -4.26
CA THR A 68 18.96 9.57 -2.97
C THR A 68 17.44 9.72 -2.99
N LEU A 69 16.78 9.66 -1.82
CA LEU A 69 15.35 9.94 -1.71
C LEU A 69 15.00 11.35 -2.24
N GLN A 70 15.81 12.35 -1.91
CA GLN A 70 15.58 13.72 -2.37
C GLN A 70 15.63 13.82 -3.90
N ALA A 71 16.61 13.18 -4.54
CA ALA A 71 16.74 13.17 -6.00
C ALA A 71 15.59 12.37 -6.65
N PHE A 72 15.19 11.24 -6.07
CA PHE A 72 14.05 10.45 -6.52
C PHE A 72 12.75 11.26 -6.53
N LEU A 73 12.41 11.91 -5.41
CA LEU A 73 11.20 12.72 -5.29
C LEU A 73 11.21 13.95 -6.20
N ASN A 74 12.35 14.61 -6.35
CA ASN A 74 12.47 15.78 -7.24
C ASN A 74 12.27 15.38 -8.70
N GLN A 75 12.85 14.27 -9.15
CA GLN A 75 12.72 13.81 -10.54
C GLN A 75 11.28 13.39 -10.87
N ILE A 76 10.59 12.69 -9.95
CA ILE A 76 9.17 12.35 -10.14
C ILE A 76 8.31 13.62 -10.18
N LYS A 77 8.61 14.59 -9.32
CA LYS A 77 7.90 15.88 -9.33
C LYS A 77 8.11 16.62 -10.65
N ASP A 78 9.35 16.75 -11.11
CA ASP A 78 9.67 17.42 -12.36
C ASP A 78 8.99 16.72 -13.55
N PHE A 79 8.93 15.38 -13.54
CA PHE A 79 8.17 14.62 -14.51
C PHE A 79 6.68 14.95 -14.43
N ASN A 80 6.04 14.82 -13.26
CA ASN A 80 4.60 15.01 -13.11
C ASN A 80 4.14 16.44 -13.42
N ASP A 81 4.95 17.45 -13.09
CA ASP A 81 4.66 18.86 -13.42
C ASP A 81 4.62 19.09 -14.95
N LEU A 82 5.30 18.26 -15.74
CA LEU A 82 5.30 18.31 -17.20
C LEU A 82 4.25 17.39 -17.86
N HIS A 83 3.57 16.54 -17.09
CA HIS A 83 2.66 15.50 -17.59
C HIS A 83 1.29 15.54 -16.89
N GLU A 84 0.66 16.72 -16.83
CA GLU A 84 -0.67 16.89 -16.22
C GLU A 84 -1.70 15.91 -16.82
N GLY A 85 -2.41 15.17 -15.94
CA GLY A 85 -3.38 14.14 -16.32
C GLY A 85 -2.77 12.75 -16.57
N ASN A 86 -1.45 12.62 -16.54
CA ASN A 86 -0.73 11.35 -16.60
C ASN A 86 0.35 11.27 -15.49
N GLU A 87 0.02 11.83 -14.32
CA GLU A 87 0.92 11.85 -13.16
C GLU A 87 1.12 10.44 -12.60
N LYS A 88 2.36 10.14 -12.19
CA LYS A 88 2.72 8.90 -11.49
C LYS A 88 2.48 9.06 -9.99
N GLY A 89 1.76 8.11 -9.39
CA GLY A 89 1.70 7.95 -7.93
C GLY A 89 3.02 7.41 -7.39
N VAL A 90 3.30 7.68 -6.11
CA VAL A 90 4.54 7.24 -5.46
C VAL A 90 4.23 6.51 -4.16
N LYS A 91 4.87 5.36 -3.95
CA LYS A 91 4.85 4.61 -2.69
C LYS A 91 6.27 4.51 -2.13
N LEU A 92 6.46 5.07 -0.94
CA LEU A 92 7.75 5.18 -0.26
C LEU A 92 7.85 4.12 0.84
N ASP A 93 8.60 3.04 0.60
CA ASP A 93 8.75 1.94 1.55
C ASP A 93 9.95 2.12 2.50
N PHE A 94 9.67 2.61 3.71
CA PHE A 94 10.67 2.82 4.74
C PHE A 94 11.02 1.52 5.47
N LYS A 95 12.27 1.07 5.33
CA LYS A 95 12.73 -0.20 5.90
C LYS A 95 13.15 -0.14 7.37
N SER A 96 13.21 1.05 7.96
CA SER A 96 13.45 1.22 9.40
C SER A 96 12.88 2.55 9.91
N ILE A 97 12.71 2.67 11.22
CA ILE A 97 12.28 3.94 11.82
C ILE A 97 13.34 5.03 11.66
N ASP A 98 14.63 4.68 11.70
CA ASP A 98 15.71 5.64 11.62
C ASP A 98 15.78 6.31 10.23
N VAL A 99 15.53 5.55 9.15
CA VAL A 99 15.46 6.14 7.80
C VAL A 99 14.20 6.99 7.62
N PHE A 100 13.06 6.58 8.20
CA PHE A 100 11.84 7.40 8.16
C PHE A 100 12.05 8.75 8.85
N GLU A 101 12.58 8.75 10.08
CA GLU A 101 12.87 9.99 10.80
C GLU A 101 13.95 10.83 10.12
N GLY A 102 15.01 10.19 9.60
CA GLY A 102 16.05 10.84 8.81
C GLY A 102 15.54 11.43 7.48
N SER A 103 14.33 11.07 7.06
CA SER A 103 13.71 11.58 5.83
C SER A 103 12.73 12.74 6.06
N LEU A 104 12.36 13.06 7.31
CA LEU A 104 11.28 14.01 7.59
C LEU A 104 11.52 15.39 6.97
N ASP A 105 12.75 15.92 7.01
CA ASP A 105 13.08 17.21 6.38
C ASP A 105 12.89 17.19 4.85
N ILE A 106 13.24 16.07 4.20
CA ILE A 106 13.04 15.85 2.76
C ILE A 106 11.55 15.78 2.44
N LEU A 107 10.78 15.03 3.23
CA LEU A 107 9.34 14.86 3.03
C LEU A 107 8.58 16.17 3.29
N ASP A 108 8.99 16.95 4.29
CA ASP A 108 8.45 18.27 4.61
C ASP A 108 8.62 19.27 3.49
N ALA A 109 9.75 19.21 2.78
CA ALA A 109 10.02 20.07 1.64
C ALA A 109 9.26 19.65 0.38
N THR A 110 9.00 18.36 0.19
CA THR A 110 8.51 17.81 -1.09
C THR A 110 7.00 17.55 -1.10
N ILE A 111 6.47 16.80 -0.13
CA ILE A 111 5.08 16.31 -0.10
C ILE A 111 4.03 17.44 -0.22
N PRO A 112 4.16 18.62 0.43
CA PRO A 112 3.17 19.70 0.30
C PRO A 112 2.99 20.22 -1.13
N SER A 113 3.97 20.00 -2.01
CA SER A 113 3.95 20.45 -3.41
C SER A 113 3.47 19.38 -4.40
N MET A 114 3.15 18.18 -3.92
CA MET A 114 2.72 17.04 -4.73
C MET A 114 1.19 16.97 -4.77
N SER A 115 0.61 17.05 -5.97
CA SER A 115 -0.84 17.02 -6.22
C SER A 115 -1.36 15.64 -6.66
N TYR A 116 -0.47 14.66 -6.74
CA TYR A 116 -0.72 13.27 -7.14
C TYR A 116 -0.61 12.34 -5.91
N PRO A 117 -1.09 11.08 -6.01
CA PRO A 117 -1.09 10.17 -4.87
C PRO A 117 0.31 9.87 -4.31
N ILE A 118 0.50 10.10 -3.01
CA ILE A 118 1.71 9.72 -2.26
C ILE A 118 1.32 8.75 -1.16
N TRP A 119 2.04 7.63 -1.07
CA TRP A 119 1.83 6.59 -0.08
C TRP A 119 3.08 6.47 0.77
N ILE A 120 2.90 6.47 2.09
CA ILE A 120 3.99 6.26 3.06
C ILE A 120 3.83 4.83 3.56
N ASN A 121 4.79 3.97 3.21
CA ASN A 121 4.78 2.55 3.50
C ASN A 121 5.75 2.18 4.61
N ALA A 122 5.31 1.29 5.50
CA ALA A 122 6.17 0.62 6.46
C ALA A 122 5.55 -0.68 6.97
N ASP A 123 6.41 -1.67 7.23
CA ASP A 123 6.04 -2.88 7.97
C ASP A 123 6.18 -2.62 9.47
N ILE A 124 5.04 -2.41 10.15
CA ILE A 124 5.01 -1.94 11.54
C ILE A 124 4.63 -3.03 12.56
N ILE A 125 4.16 -4.18 12.09
CA ILE A 125 3.85 -5.35 12.92
C ILE A 125 4.74 -6.53 12.50
N SER A 126 5.07 -7.43 13.44
CA SER A 126 5.70 -8.70 13.09
C SER A 126 4.69 -9.64 12.42
N GLY A 127 5.00 -10.10 11.22
CA GLY A 127 4.08 -10.92 10.43
C GLY A 127 4.28 -12.42 10.59
N PRO A 128 3.53 -13.21 9.81
CA PRO A 128 3.42 -14.64 10.01
C PRO A 128 4.65 -15.40 9.52
N VAL A 129 4.63 -16.71 9.76
CA VAL A 129 5.67 -17.67 9.33
C VAL A 129 7.00 -17.44 10.07
N ASP A 130 6.88 -17.38 11.40
CA ASP A 130 7.98 -17.22 12.35
C ASP A 130 8.96 -16.10 11.95
N GLN A 131 8.41 -14.95 11.52
CA GLN A 131 9.21 -13.83 11.10
C GLN A 131 10.02 -13.27 12.28
N ASN A 132 11.33 -13.51 12.24
CA ASN A 132 12.32 -13.03 13.19
C ASN A 132 13.56 -12.41 12.52
N LYS A 133 13.54 -12.28 11.19
CA LYS A 133 14.68 -11.83 10.38
C LYS A 133 14.75 -10.32 10.23
N THR A 134 13.61 -9.65 10.32
CA THR A 134 13.52 -8.19 10.20
C THR A 134 12.81 -7.61 11.41
N VAL A 135 13.25 -6.43 11.83
CA VAL A 135 12.64 -5.68 12.92
C VAL A 135 11.57 -4.77 12.31
N PRO A 136 10.30 -4.86 12.76
CA PRO A 136 9.28 -3.92 12.32
C PRO A 136 9.65 -2.47 12.65
N VAL A 137 9.19 -1.56 11.81
CA VAL A 137 9.28 -0.11 12.07
C VAL A 137 8.46 0.22 13.32
N ASP A 138 9.02 1.05 14.22
CA ASP A 138 8.32 1.47 15.44
C ASP A 138 7.01 2.21 15.07
N PRO A 139 5.82 1.65 15.38
CA PRO A 139 4.57 2.23 14.93
C PRO A 139 4.28 3.59 15.54
N ASN A 140 4.67 3.82 16.81
CA ASN A 140 4.33 5.05 17.51
C ASN A 140 5.10 6.23 16.93
N ARG A 141 6.40 6.05 16.72
CA ARG A 141 7.27 7.06 16.08
C ARG A 141 6.88 7.27 14.62
N PHE A 142 6.58 6.19 13.89
CA PHE A 142 6.13 6.26 12.51
C PHE A 142 4.84 7.07 12.37
N PHE A 143 3.78 6.73 13.11
CA PHE A 143 2.52 7.46 13.04
C PHE A 143 2.63 8.91 13.49
N ALA A 144 3.45 9.19 14.51
CA ALA A 144 3.72 10.56 14.94
C ALA A 144 4.29 11.42 13.80
N GLY A 145 5.23 10.88 13.01
CA GLY A 145 5.75 11.54 11.81
C GLY A 145 4.72 11.62 10.68
N CYS A 146 3.94 10.56 10.43
CA CYS A 146 2.92 10.55 9.38
C CYS A 146 1.80 11.58 9.60
N MET A 147 1.58 12.06 10.83
CA MET A 147 0.61 13.14 11.09
C MET A 147 0.90 14.43 10.34
N ARG A 148 2.14 14.61 9.88
CA ARG A 148 2.59 15.74 9.07
C ARG A 148 2.01 15.74 7.65
N TYR A 149 1.61 14.57 7.14
CA TYR A 149 1.27 14.36 5.73
C TYR A 149 -0.14 13.76 5.57
N LYS A 150 -1.17 14.46 6.05
CA LYS A 150 -2.56 13.95 6.07
C LYS A 150 -3.14 13.66 4.68
N GLN A 151 -2.55 14.21 3.61
CA GLN A 151 -2.91 13.90 2.23
C GLN A 151 -2.35 12.56 1.73
N ALA A 152 -1.33 12.01 2.39
CA ALA A 152 -0.73 10.75 1.98
C ALA A 152 -1.61 9.56 2.41
N VAL A 153 -1.56 8.46 1.66
CA VAL A 153 -2.15 7.18 2.08
C VAL A 153 -1.15 6.47 2.99
N LEU A 154 -1.64 5.91 4.10
CA LEU A 154 -0.85 5.04 4.96
C LEU A 154 -0.85 3.62 4.39
N SER A 155 0.31 3.10 4.02
CA SER A 155 0.48 1.73 3.52
C SER A 155 1.18 0.89 4.58
N ILE A 156 0.42 0.23 5.45
CA ILE A 156 0.95 -0.29 6.72
C ILE A 156 0.83 -1.80 6.80
N GLY A 157 1.99 -2.46 6.86
CA GLY A 157 2.11 -3.89 6.68
C GLY A 157 2.62 -4.64 7.88
N TRP A 158 2.94 -5.90 7.61
CA TRP A 158 3.67 -6.77 8.51
C TRP A 158 4.96 -7.17 7.83
N THR A 159 6.03 -7.25 8.61
CA THR A 159 7.25 -7.92 8.15
C THR A 159 6.91 -9.36 7.79
N THR A 160 7.41 -9.89 6.67
CA THR A 160 7.07 -11.27 6.25
C THR A 160 8.28 -12.14 5.95
N ASN A 161 8.14 -13.44 6.18
CA ASN A 161 9.09 -14.46 5.77
C ASN A 161 8.36 -15.48 4.88
N TRP A 162 8.44 -15.28 3.57
CA TRP A 162 7.79 -16.14 2.56
C TRP A 162 8.70 -16.31 1.34
N GLY A 163 8.42 -17.31 0.51
CA GLY A 163 9.25 -17.71 -0.61
C GLY A 163 8.74 -18.98 -1.31
N ALA A 164 9.49 -19.45 -2.30
CA ALA A 164 9.11 -20.59 -3.16
C ALA A 164 8.81 -21.91 -2.43
N GLU A 165 9.34 -22.11 -1.22
CA GLU A 165 9.22 -23.35 -0.44
C GLU A 165 8.05 -23.33 0.55
N PHE A 166 7.41 -22.18 0.75
CA PHE A 166 6.31 -22.05 1.71
C PHE A 166 4.98 -22.43 1.06
N ARG A 167 4.16 -23.21 1.78
CA ARG A 167 2.80 -23.58 1.37
C ARG A 167 1.76 -23.24 2.42
N GLU A 168 2.21 -23.12 3.67
CA GLU A 168 1.38 -22.92 4.85
C GLU A 168 1.79 -21.63 5.53
N GLY A 169 0.79 -20.85 5.94
CA GLY A 169 0.94 -19.56 6.62
C GLY A 169 -0.23 -18.64 6.31
N GLU A 170 -0.66 -17.90 7.32
CA GLU A 170 -1.78 -16.96 7.25
C GLU A 170 -1.49 -15.75 8.14
N TYR A 171 -2.09 -14.60 7.83
CA TYR A 171 -2.23 -13.50 8.77
C TYR A 171 -3.21 -13.94 9.85
N THR A 172 -2.69 -14.22 11.04
CA THR A 172 -3.49 -14.72 12.15
C THR A 172 -4.42 -13.63 12.68
N LYS A 173 -5.49 -14.05 13.38
CA LYS A 173 -6.40 -13.12 14.06
C LYS A 173 -5.64 -12.17 14.99
N ASP A 174 -4.72 -12.68 15.78
CA ASP A 174 -3.95 -11.88 16.75
C ASP A 174 -3.08 -10.82 16.05
N GLN A 175 -2.53 -11.14 14.87
CA GLN A 175 -1.75 -10.18 14.08
C GLN A 175 -2.63 -9.08 13.45
N CYS A 176 -3.84 -9.42 13.00
CA CYS A 176 -4.80 -8.44 12.51
C CYS A 176 -5.35 -7.56 13.66
N ASP A 177 -5.64 -8.15 14.82
CA ASP A 177 -6.08 -7.41 16.00
C ASP A 177 -5.00 -6.45 16.48
N ALA A 178 -3.73 -6.89 16.52
CA ALA A 178 -2.60 -6.03 16.85
C ALA A 178 -2.47 -4.82 15.92
N MET A 179 -2.76 -4.98 14.62
CA MET A 179 -2.82 -3.88 13.68
C MET A 179 -3.94 -2.88 14.06
N VAL A 180 -5.16 -3.37 14.32
CA VAL A 180 -6.29 -2.52 14.74
C VAL A 180 -6.00 -1.78 16.05
N GLU A 181 -5.47 -2.47 17.05
CA GLU A 181 -5.08 -1.89 18.34
C GLU A 181 -4.01 -0.81 18.17
N THR A 182 -3.01 -1.08 17.31
CA THR A 182 -1.94 -0.12 17.01
C THR A 182 -2.49 1.14 16.34
N LEU A 183 -3.46 1.00 15.43
CA LEU A 183 -4.13 2.13 14.78
C LEU A 183 -4.97 2.95 15.77
N ALA A 184 -5.70 2.27 16.65
CA ALA A 184 -6.50 2.91 17.68
C ALA A 184 -5.62 3.67 18.69
N PHE A 185 -4.55 3.03 19.18
CA PHE A 185 -3.62 3.61 20.14
C PHE A 185 -2.95 4.89 19.59
N ASN A 186 -2.63 4.89 18.30
CA ASN A 186 -2.00 6.04 17.63
C ASN A 186 -3.01 7.05 17.04
N ASN A 187 -4.29 6.94 17.39
CA ASN A 187 -5.38 7.83 16.94
C ASN A 187 -5.58 7.88 15.42
N VAL A 188 -5.05 6.91 14.66
CA VAL A 188 -5.15 6.87 13.19
C VAL A 188 -6.60 6.74 12.74
N LEU A 189 -7.40 5.97 13.49
CA LEU A 189 -8.82 5.76 13.27
C LEU A 189 -9.68 7.03 13.47
N SER A 190 -9.10 8.15 13.88
CA SER A 190 -9.80 9.43 14.01
C SER A 190 -9.44 10.44 12.90
N THR A 191 -8.52 10.07 12.01
CA THR A 191 -7.92 11.02 11.05
C THR A 191 -8.66 11.11 9.73
N GLY A 192 -9.42 10.08 9.35
CA GLY A 192 -10.01 9.94 8.01
C GLY A 192 -8.99 9.76 6.88
N GLN A 193 -7.70 9.60 7.19
CA GLN A 193 -6.63 9.37 6.23
C GLN A 193 -6.84 8.01 5.52
N GLY A 194 -6.58 7.94 4.22
CA GLY A 194 -6.68 6.69 3.47
C GLY A 194 -5.69 5.65 3.99
N ILE A 195 -6.12 4.40 4.09
CA ILE A 195 -5.28 3.28 4.53
C ILE A 195 -5.26 2.19 3.45
N THR A 196 -4.11 1.59 3.24
CA THR A 196 -4.02 0.31 2.54
C THR A 196 -3.19 -0.66 3.36
N PHE A 197 -3.62 -1.92 3.41
CA PHE A 197 -2.87 -2.98 4.06
C PHE A 197 -2.11 -3.76 3.00
N PRO A 198 -0.77 -3.54 2.84
CA PRO A 198 0.05 -4.39 2.01
C PRO A 198 0.11 -5.80 2.61
N VAL A 199 -0.41 -6.77 1.86
CA VAL A 199 -0.45 -8.18 2.26
C VAL A 199 0.24 -9.04 1.19
N ARG A 200 1.11 -9.94 1.63
CA ARG A 200 1.90 -10.77 0.72
C ARG A 200 1.01 -11.89 0.16
N ALA A 201 0.96 -12.01 -1.16
CA ALA A 201 0.01 -12.81 -1.93
C ALA A 201 -0.14 -14.26 -1.44
N GLY A 202 0.97 -14.95 -1.21
CA GLY A 202 0.95 -16.36 -0.78
C GLY A 202 0.35 -16.56 0.62
N ILE A 203 0.57 -15.60 1.52
CA ILE A 203 0.00 -15.61 2.87
C ILE A 203 -1.47 -15.14 2.83
N ALA A 204 -1.74 -14.07 2.09
CA ALA A 204 -3.07 -13.47 1.96
C ALA A 204 -4.10 -14.47 1.42
N ALA A 205 -3.69 -15.32 0.46
CA ALA A 205 -4.52 -16.38 -0.11
C ALA A 205 -5.11 -17.33 0.97
N ASN A 206 -4.43 -17.51 2.10
CA ASN A 206 -4.92 -18.34 3.20
C ASN A 206 -5.64 -17.55 4.31
N SER A 207 -5.79 -16.22 4.18
CA SER A 207 -6.18 -15.32 5.27
C SER A 207 -7.52 -14.60 5.07
N GLU A 208 -8.41 -15.17 4.25
CA GLU A 208 -9.66 -14.50 3.80
C GLU A 208 -10.50 -13.99 4.98
N GLU A 209 -10.75 -14.82 5.98
CA GLU A 209 -11.59 -14.44 7.12
C GLU A 209 -10.97 -13.31 7.95
N GLN A 210 -9.68 -13.42 8.26
CA GLN A 210 -8.94 -12.49 9.11
C GLN A 210 -8.80 -11.11 8.42
N LEU A 211 -8.48 -11.10 7.12
CA LEU A 211 -8.37 -9.87 6.35
C LEU A 211 -9.72 -9.17 6.20
N HIS A 212 -10.82 -9.92 6.00
CA HIS A 212 -12.15 -9.30 5.95
C HIS A 212 -12.52 -8.66 7.28
N LYS A 213 -12.20 -9.30 8.41
CA LYS A 213 -12.41 -8.73 9.75
C LYS A 213 -11.57 -7.48 9.98
N LEU A 214 -10.30 -7.49 9.60
CA LEU A 214 -9.41 -6.32 9.68
C LEU A 214 -10.00 -5.11 8.93
N VAL A 215 -10.35 -5.30 7.65
CA VAL A 215 -10.89 -4.24 6.81
C VAL A 215 -12.24 -3.75 7.35
N ALA A 216 -13.10 -4.65 7.80
CA ALA A 216 -14.39 -4.28 8.40
C ALA A 216 -14.21 -3.41 9.67
N ALA A 217 -13.23 -3.72 10.51
CA ALA A 217 -12.96 -2.98 11.75
C ALA A 217 -12.47 -1.53 11.52
N VAL A 218 -11.88 -1.25 10.36
CA VAL A 218 -11.30 0.07 10.02
C VAL A 218 -12.21 0.88 9.11
N ASN A 219 -13.07 0.22 8.33
CA ASN A 219 -13.89 0.83 7.30
C ASN A 219 -14.92 1.86 7.77
N GLU A 220 -15.32 1.83 9.04
CA GLU A 220 -16.26 2.82 9.57
C GLU A 220 -15.62 4.21 9.71
N THR A 221 -14.30 4.27 9.88
CA THR A 221 -13.57 5.51 10.18
C THR A 221 -12.65 5.97 9.06
N ASN A 222 -12.09 5.04 8.29
CA ASN A 222 -11.12 5.32 7.24
C ASN A 222 -11.48 4.54 5.99
N GLU A 223 -11.32 5.17 4.82
CA GLU A 223 -11.34 4.42 3.57
C GLU A 223 -10.14 3.47 3.55
N SER A 224 -10.42 2.16 3.43
CA SER A 224 -9.38 1.14 3.43
C SER A 224 -9.42 0.22 2.20
N THR A 225 -8.23 -0.16 1.74
CA THR A 225 -7.99 -1.09 0.63
C THR A 225 -6.98 -2.17 1.03
N LEU A 226 -6.85 -3.22 0.23
CA LEU A 226 -5.69 -4.11 0.29
C LEU A 226 -4.73 -3.78 -0.86
N THR A 227 -3.42 -3.89 -0.58
CA THR A 227 -2.40 -3.94 -1.63
C THR A 227 -1.80 -5.33 -1.61
N ILE A 228 -2.17 -6.18 -2.56
CA ILE A 228 -1.64 -7.53 -2.65
C ILE A 228 -0.30 -7.47 -3.39
N TRP A 229 0.76 -7.89 -2.73
CA TRP A 229 2.10 -7.87 -3.30
C TRP A 229 2.80 -9.23 -3.27
N SER A 230 3.77 -9.47 -4.15
CA SER A 230 4.52 -10.73 -4.19
C SER A 230 5.92 -10.51 -4.74
N SER A 231 6.91 -11.20 -4.18
CA SER A 231 8.24 -11.27 -4.80
C SER A 231 8.22 -12.27 -5.97
N ASP A 232 9.16 -12.12 -6.90
CA ASP A 232 9.43 -13.15 -7.91
C ASP A 232 9.77 -14.49 -7.24
N GLY A 233 9.11 -15.56 -7.69
CA GLY A 233 9.30 -16.91 -7.18
C GLY A 233 8.56 -17.24 -5.88
N ASP A 234 7.82 -16.31 -5.28
CA ASP A 234 6.90 -16.65 -4.18
C ASP A 234 5.87 -17.70 -4.63
N TYR A 235 5.63 -18.69 -3.79
CA TYR A 235 4.50 -19.59 -4.02
C TYR A 235 3.19 -18.88 -3.69
N VAL A 236 2.22 -19.00 -4.60
CA VAL A 236 0.87 -18.44 -4.43
C VAL A 236 -0.16 -19.44 -4.93
N ASP A 237 -1.16 -19.73 -4.10
CA ASP A 237 -2.36 -20.45 -4.50
C ASP A 237 -3.27 -19.48 -5.27
N VAL A 238 -3.26 -19.59 -6.61
CA VAL A 238 -3.95 -18.67 -7.52
C VAL A 238 -5.47 -18.69 -7.31
N GLU A 239 -6.07 -19.86 -7.09
CA GLU A 239 -7.52 -19.98 -6.93
C GLU A 239 -7.99 -19.30 -5.65
N LYS A 240 -7.28 -19.55 -4.54
CA LYS A 240 -7.57 -18.89 -3.27
C LYS A 240 -7.34 -17.39 -3.32
N LEU A 241 -6.24 -16.94 -3.94
CA LEU A 241 -5.96 -15.51 -4.08
C LEU A 241 -7.02 -14.81 -4.95
N ARG A 242 -7.44 -15.43 -6.06
CA ARG A 242 -8.51 -14.91 -6.91
C ARG A 242 -9.82 -14.79 -6.14
N LYS A 243 -10.17 -15.82 -5.35
CA LYS A 243 -11.35 -15.80 -4.48
C LYS A 243 -11.29 -14.65 -3.48
N LEU A 244 -10.14 -14.44 -2.82
CA LEU A 244 -9.93 -13.33 -1.90
C LEU A 244 -10.17 -11.98 -2.58
N ILE A 245 -9.56 -11.76 -3.75
CA ILE A 245 -9.69 -10.50 -4.52
C ILE A 245 -11.15 -10.21 -4.84
N PHE A 246 -11.89 -11.20 -5.35
CA PHE A 246 -13.32 -11.03 -5.63
C PHE A 246 -14.18 -10.88 -4.38
N GLY A 247 -13.76 -11.44 -3.24
CA GLY A 247 -14.42 -11.22 -1.95
C GLY A 247 -14.37 -9.75 -1.51
N PHE A 248 -13.27 -9.05 -1.79
CA PHE A 248 -13.13 -7.62 -1.52
C PHE A 248 -13.70 -6.70 -2.61
N GLY A 249 -13.67 -7.16 -3.86
CA GLY A 249 -13.98 -6.35 -5.03
C GLY A 249 -12.71 -5.74 -5.64
N VAL A 250 -12.65 -5.72 -6.97
CA VAL A 250 -11.49 -5.20 -7.72
C VAL A 250 -11.30 -3.69 -7.55
N GLU A 251 -12.33 -2.98 -7.10
CA GLU A 251 -12.33 -1.56 -6.74
C GLU A 251 -11.75 -1.28 -5.35
N ARG A 252 -11.33 -2.32 -4.61
CA ARG A 252 -10.75 -2.21 -3.26
C ARG A 252 -9.41 -2.90 -3.09
N VAL A 253 -8.85 -3.45 -4.18
CA VAL A 253 -7.60 -4.20 -4.16
C VAL A 253 -6.65 -3.65 -5.21
N TYR A 254 -5.47 -3.22 -4.77
CA TYR A 254 -4.32 -2.98 -5.64
C TYR A 254 -3.52 -4.27 -5.80
N LEU A 255 -2.88 -4.44 -6.96
CA LEU A 255 -2.13 -5.63 -7.30
C LEU A 255 -0.70 -5.24 -7.74
N ASP A 256 0.27 -5.50 -6.87
CA ASP A 256 1.71 -5.27 -7.09
C ASP A 256 2.45 -6.62 -7.10
N VAL A 257 2.21 -7.41 -8.16
CA VAL A 257 2.73 -8.79 -8.28
C VAL A 257 3.40 -9.00 -9.64
N PRO A 258 4.26 -10.02 -9.77
CA PRO A 258 4.88 -10.35 -11.05
C PRO A 258 3.85 -10.60 -12.15
N GLU A 259 4.18 -10.20 -13.39
CA GLU A 259 3.28 -10.29 -14.54
C GLU A 259 2.73 -11.71 -14.75
N GLU A 260 3.55 -12.73 -14.53
CA GLU A 260 3.14 -14.14 -14.63
C GLU A 260 2.02 -14.49 -13.64
N LEU A 261 2.10 -14.00 -12.40
CA LEU A 261 1.06 -14.20 -11.39
C LEU A 261 -0.19 -13.39 -11.73
N ALA A 262 -0.02 -12.13 -12.11
CA ALA A 262 -1.13 -11.26 -12.51
C ALA A 262 -1.93 -11.87 -13.68
N ALA A 263 -1.25 -12.41 -14.69
CA ALA A 263 -1.87 -13.07 -15.84
C ALA A 263 -2.68 -14.32 -15.45
N LYS A 264 -2.20 -15.09 -14.45
CA LYS A 264 -2.90 -16.30 -13.96
C LYS A 264 -4.16 -16.00 -13.14
N LEU A 265 -4.23 -14.83 -12.50
CA LEU A 265 -5.38 -14.45 -11.67
C LEU A 265 -6.65 -14.21 -12.49
N ASP A 266 -6.53 -13.82 -13.76
CA ASP A 266 -7.66 -13.66 -14.69
C ASP A 266 -8.81 -12.82 -14.07
N LEU A 267 -8.47 -11.61 -13.61
CA LEU A 267 -9.40 -10.74 -12.86
C LEU A 267 -10.42 -10.01 -13.75
N GLY A 268 -10.48 -10.34 -15.05
CA GLY A 268 -11.33 -9.62 -16.01
C GLY A 268 -10.82 -8.21 -16.31
N ASN A 269 -9.54 -7.93 -16.05
CA ASN A 269 -8.88 -6.70 -16.49
C ASN A 269 -8.94 -6.67 -18.01
N ALA A 270 -9.82 -5.84 -18.57
CA ALA A 270 -10.03 -5.75 -20.00
C ALA A 270 -8.80 -5.15 -20.68
N GLY A 271 -7.79 -5.98 -20.93
CA GLY A 271 -6.81 -5.72 -21.98
C GLY A 271 -7.50 -5.92 -23.33
N ASN A 272 -7.94 -4.83 -23.97
CA ASN A 272 -8.32 -4.74 -25.39
C ASN A 272 -9.21 -5.86 -26.00
N GLY A 273 -10.00 -6.57 -25.19
CA GLY A 273 -10.94 -7.59 -25.65
C GLY A 273 -12.35 -7.24 -25.19
N ALA A 274 -13.24 -6.96 -26.14
CA ALA A 274 -14.66 -6.77 -25.89
C ALA A 274 -15.25 -8.02 -25.21
N GLY A 275 -15.48 -7.95 -23.91
CA GLY A 275 -16.21 -8.94 -23.13
C GLY A 275 -17.23 -8.24 -22.24
N THR A 276 -18.46 -8.16 -22.71
CA THR A 276 -19.61 -7.72 -21.93
C THR A 276 -19.85 -8.70 -20.78
N PHE A 277 -19.59 -8.28 -19.55
CA PHE A 277 -20.11 -8.97 -18.36
C PHE A 277 -21.30 -8.21 -17.77
N ASN A 278 -22.43 -8.91 -17.69
CA ASN A 278 -23.62 -8.46 -16.98
C ASN A 278 -23.31 -8.40 -15.47
N SER A 279 -23.26 -7.18 -14.94
CA SER A 279 -23.20 -6.91 -13.50
C SER A 279 -24.44 -7.52 -12.80
N LEU A 280 -24.22 -8.53 -11.96
CA LEU A 280 -25.23 -9.04 -11.04
C LEU A 280 -24.85 -8.67 -9.60
N VAL A 281 -25.75 -7.89 -9.00
CA VAL A 281 -26.03 -7.74 -7.55
C VAL A 281 -24.97 -7.01 -6.72
N SER A 282 -25.15 -5.70 -6.59
CA SER A 282 -24.67 -4.92 -5.44
C SER A 282 -25.34 -5.40 -4.15
N PHE A 283 -24.56 -5.95 -3.21
CA PHE A 283 -25.00 -6.11 -1.83
C PHE A 283 -24.69 -4.83 -1.05
N SER A 284 -25.67 -3.94 -1.01
CA SER A 284 -25.69 -2.85 -0.03
C SER A 284 -26.11 -3.41 1.32
N PHE A 285 -25.21 -3.43 2.30
CA PHE A 285 -25.57 -3.74 3.67
C PHE A 285 -26.43 -2.60 4.27
N ILE A 286 -27.53 -3.03 4.86
CA ILE A 286 -28.54 -2.24 5.56
C ILE A 286 -27.91 -1.65 6.83
N SER A 287 -27.81 -0.32 6.90
CA SER A 287 -27.67 0.39 8.18
C SER A 287 -29.07 0.68 8.71
N LEU A 288 -29.52 -0.16 9.66
CA LEU A 288 -30.80 -0.07 10.34
C LEU A 288 -30.61 0.80 11.60
N CYS A 289 -30.75 2.12 11.47
CA CYS A 289 -30.87 3.01 12.62
C CYS A 289 -32.35 3.24 12.95
N PHE A 290 -32.79 2.64 14.05
CA PHE A 290 -34.04 2.92 14.74
C PHE A 290 -34.13 4.41 15.12
N TYR A 291 -35.15 5.11 14.64
CA TYR A 291 -35.74 6.23 15.37
C TYR A 291 -37.25 6.00 15.45
N ALA A 292 -37.67 5.54 16.63
CA ALA A 292 -39.06 5.31 16.95
C ALA A 292 -39.85 6.62 16.89
N PHE A 293 -40.95 6.56 16.14
CA PHE A 293 -42.03 7.52 16.12
C PHE A 293 -42.56 7.76 17.55
N SER A 294 -42.43 8.97 18.07
CA SER A 294 -43.27 9.42 19.19
C SER A 294 -43.58 10.92 19.07
N SER A 295 -44.43 11.29 18.13
CA SER A 295 -45.11 12.59 18.18
C SER A 295 -46.35 12.65 17.28
N TRP A 296 -47.36 11.84 17.54
CA TRP A 296 -48.76 12.26 17.32
C TRP A 296 -49.74 11.26 17.92
N LEU A 297 -50.36 11.67 19.03
CA LEU A 297 -51.74 11.36 19.49
C LEU A 297 -51.80 11.58 21.01
N LYS A 298 -51.93 12.86 21.38
CA LYS A 298 -52.71 13.27 22.55
C LYS A 298 -53.81 14.20 22.03
N GLN A 299 -54.98 13.63 21.79
CA GLN A 299 -56.23 14.19 22.31
C GLN A 299 -56.59 13.37 23.54
#